data_AF-A0A1Y2IB28-F1
#
_entry.id   AF-A0A1Y2IB28-F1
#
_cell.length_a   1.000
_cell.length_b   1.000
_cell.length_c   1.000
_cell.angle_alpha   90.00
_cell.angle_beta   90.00
_cell.angle_gamma   90.00
#
_symmetry.space_group_name_H-M   'P 1'
#
loop_
_entity.id
_entity.type
_entity.pdbx_description
1 polymer ?
#
loop_
_entity_poly.entity_id
_entity_poly.type
_entity_poly.pdbx_seq_one_letter_code
_entity_poly.pdbx_strand_id
1 'polypeptide(L)'
;MPSRGELDKKAGGPQGSREVNTLLHTLRGEQFRHSQNLRRSRAHLLAAARSYNDPSLPFSDIYKFPSSRRRTAPEDDGTAPPPLPVIRDGHLEHGFPRGPVPGPPPPRSWSGLFRSGDSAHEYDLAAKDPSRDKNSPAFRRRALTLILSYLPWSFGSSDVPLFEFAPYAAHDTSDRRVPPLTQICMGVLLAEFPDVAGFRDELLPGIPPYFKRDILRFTAVHDPLPNAKLYPLFEPEGHVDGEVIVVGPQATLQRDHLLSLSPETSAPRTKGEKDKVNQEEGSSSTSSDAGDEAEEQQTPDEDLWDVETSSQEMPEPLHTLVVLNSPVPATTLFAFPLILTRLALLALPTPTPVHRLPRICPLLEVLDLSYNPWLNEPPGGQVTENSESILQRIEWQKWARLTVLGLRGCDVGPDIVAKVNKGRWEEVEVVMEEHRTFRTTMSDVEAMMRSLRLSD
;
A
#
# COMPACT_ATOMS: atom_id res chain seq x y z
N MET A 1 31.96 44.75 38.97
CA MET A 1 32.08 43.75 40.05
C MET A 1 31.50 42.43 39.56
N PRO A 2 32.29 41.51 38.99
CA PRO A 2 31.82 40.16 38.68
C PRO A 2 32.25 39.18 39.79
N SER A 3 31.27 38.45 40.32
CA SER A 3 31.42 37.43 41.35
C SER A 3 32.02 36.16 40.78
N ARG A 4 33.05 35.69 41.49
CA ARG A 4 33.88 34.52 41.21
C ARG A 4 33.45 33.40 42.18
N GLY A 5 32.98 32.28 41.65
CA GLY A 5 32.60 31.05 42.35
C GLY A 5 31.91 30.16 41.29
N GLU A 6 32.12 28.86 41.17
CA GLU A 6 32.54 27.84 42.11
C GLU A 6 33.21 26.69 41.33
N LEU A 7 34.25 26.12 41.94
CA LEU A 7 34.95 24.92 41.48
C LEU A 7 34.21 23.70 42.01
N ASP A 8 33.54 22.95 41.13
CA ASP A 8 33.03 21.62 41.49
C ASP A 8 33.90 20.51 40.89
N LYS A 9 34.71 19.94 41.78
CA LYS A 9 35.45 18.69 41.60
C LYS A 9 34.45 17.53 41.61
N LYS A 10 34.15 16.95 40.45
CA LYS A 10 33.45 15.65 40.38
C LYS A 10 34.39 14.54 39.92
N ALA A 11 34.50 13.57 40.82
CA ALA A 11 35.34 12.39 40.84
C ALA A 11 35.48 11.65 39.49
N GLY A 12 36.72 11.30 39.16
CA GLY A 12 37.06 10.34 38.11
C GLY A 12 36.61 8.93 38.48
N GLY A 13 35.56 8.47 37.82
CA GLY A 13 35.24 7.04 37.71
C GLY A 13 36.10 6.37 36.63
N PRO A 14 36.26 5.03 36.65
CA PRO A 14 37.16 4.30 35.75
C PRO A 14 36.57 4.23 34.33
N GLN A 15 36.66 5.32 33.56
CA GLN A 15 36.21 5.38 32.16
C GLN A 15 37.14 4.62 31.20
N GLY A 16 38.38 4.32 31.61
CA GLY A 16 39.36 3.67 30.75
C GLY A 16 39.02 2.23 30.31
N SER A 17 38.23 1.47 31.07
CA SER A 17 37.94 0.07 30.72
C SER A 17 36.90 -0.08 29.60
N ARG A 18 35.98 0.90 29.46
CA ARG A 18 34.98 0.90 28.38
C ARG A 18 35.58 1.35 27.06
N GLU A 19 36.55 2.27 27.07
CA GLU A 19 37.26 2.67 25.87
C GLU A 19 38.06 1.52 25.26
N VAL A 20 38.77 0.72 26.08
CA VAL A 20 39.55 -0.42 25.58
C VAL A 20 38.65 -1.48 24.91
N ASN A 21 37.49 -1.80 25.50
CA ASN A 21 36.56 -2.75 24.88
C ASN A 21 35.95 -2.21 23.58
N THR A 22 35.69 -0.90 23.51
CA THR A 22 35.18 -0.25 22.30
C THR A 22 36.24 -0.25 21.20
N LEU A 23 37.50 0.02 21.57
CA LEU A 23 38.65 -0.02 20.66
C LEU A 23 38.88 -1.45 20.13
N LEU A 24 38.81 -2.46 20.99
CA LEU A 24 38.96 -3.87 20.59
C LEU A 24 37.83 -4.34 19.68
N HIS A 25 36.58 -3.92 19.93
CA HIS A 25 35.46 -4.23 19.03
C HIS A 25 35.62 -3.56 17.66
N THR A 26 36.11 -2.33 17.65
CA THR A 26 36.35 -1.57 16.42
C THR A 26 37.48 -2.19 15.60
N LEU A 27 38.62 -2.51 16.24
CA LEU A 27 39.77 -3.16 15.60
C LEU A 27 39.44 -4.56 15.07
N ARG A 28 38.65 -5.36 15.81
CA ARG A 28 38.19 -6.67 15.33
C ARG A 28 37.24 -6.54 14.13
N GLY A 29 36.33 -5.57 14.17
CA GLY A 29 35.42 -5.29 13.07
C GLY A 29 36.16 -4.78 11.81
N GLU A 30 37.18 -3.96 11.99
CA GLU A 30 37.99 -3.41 10.90
C GLU A 30 38.88 -4.49 10.26
N GLN A 31 39.54 -5.34 11.05
CA GLN A 31 40.29 -6.49 10.53
C GLN A 31 39.39 -7.46 9.75
N PHE A 32 38.16 -7.69 10.22
CA PHE A 32 37.19 -8.50 9.49
C PHE A 32 36.83 -7.87 8.14
N ARG A 33 36.51 -6.56 8.09
CA ARG A 33 36.21 -5.86 6.84
C ARG A 33 37.41 -5.79 5.89
N HIS A 34 38.61 -5.57 6.41
CA HIS A 34 39.84 -5.54 5.63
C HIS A 34 40.17 -6.94 5.06
N SER A 35 39.98 -8.02 5.83
CA SER A 35 40.15 -9.39 5.34
C SER A 35 39.12 -9.77 4.27
N GLN A 36 37.86 -9.30 4.40
CA GLN A 36 36.82 -9.45 3.37
C GLN A 36 37.18 -8.68 2.09
N ASN A 37 37.65 -7.43 2.22
CA ASN A 37 38.06 -6.60 1.09
C ASN A 37 39.31 -7.14 0.38
N LEU A 38 40.32 -7.64 1.12
CA LEU A 38 41.51 -8.28 0.54
C LEU A 38 41.16 -9.56 -0.22
N ARG A 39 40.15 -10.31 0.24
CA ARG A 39 39.76 -11.58 -0.38
C ARG A 39 39.06 -11.43 -1.72
N ARG A 40 38.65 -10.22 -2.15
CA ARG A 40 38.12 -9.79 -3.48
C ARG A 40 37.30 -10.79 -4.32
N SER A 41 36.77 -11.86 -3.73
CA SER A 41 36.12 -12.95 -4.45
C SER A 41 34.73 -13.17 -3.88
N ARG A 42 33.75 -12.64 -4.62
CA ARG A 42 32.31 -12.91 -4.42
C ARG A 42 31.94 -14.40 -4.58
N ALA A 43 32.89 -15.25 -4.96
CA ALA A 43 32.67 -16.67 -5.24
C ALA A 43 32.33 -17.52 -4.00
N HIS A 44 32.84 -17.18 -2.81
CA HIS A 44 32.65 -18.03 -1.63
C HIS A 44 31.30 -17.84 -0.90
N LEU A 45 30.61 -16.71 -1.11
CA LEU A 45 29.27 -16.48 -0.55
C LEU A 45 28.16 -17.21 -1.31
N LEU A 46 28.38 -17.53 -2.59
CA LEU A 46 27.43 -18.30 -3.39
C LEU A 46 27.54 -19.81 -3.15
N ALA A 47 28.71 -20.32 -2.73
CA ALA A 47 28.93 -21.73 -2.44
C ALA A 47 28.43 -22.15 -1.04
N ALA A 48 28.51 -21.26 -0.03
CA ALA A 48 28.09 -21.58 1.34
C ALA A 48 26.58 -21.45 1.59
N ALA A 49 25.84 -20.76 0.70
CA ALA A 49 24.40 -20.55 0.85
C ALA A 49 23.53 -21.71 0.32
N ARG A 50 24.13 -22.75 -0.27
CA ARG A 50 23.39 -23.87 -0.91
C ARG A 50 23.51 -25.24 -0.22
N SER A 51 24.26 -25.40 0.88
CA SER A 51 24.57 -26.76 1.39
C SER A 51 24.10 -27.09 2.81
N TYR A 52 23.26 -26.28 3.45
CA TYR A 52 22.84 -26.54 4.85
C TYR A 52 21.32 -26.63 5.08
N ASN A 53 20.50 -26.60 4.02
CA ASN A 53 19.04 -26.73 4.13
C ASN A 53 18.45 -27.79 3.18
N ASP A 54 19.25 -28.77 2.73
CA ASP A 54 18.66 -29.96 2.13
C ASP A 54 18.27 -30.93 3.28
N PRO A 55 16.97 -31.28 3.42
CA PRO A 55 16.56 -32.27 4.41
C PRO A 55 17.26 -33.59 4.09
N SER A 56 17.98 -34.14 5.07
CA SER A 56 18.82 -35.34 4.92
C SER A 56 18.05 -36.64 4.67
N LEU A 57 16.73 -36.59 4.47
CA LEU A 57 15.88 -37.73 4.19
C LEU A 57 14.79 -37.35 3.17
N PRO A 58 14.65 -38.11 2.06
CA PRO A 58 13.57 -37.89 1.11
C PRO A 58 12.21 -38.09 1.82
N PHE A 59 11.30 -37.13 1.64
CA PHE A 59 9.96 -37.13 2.25
C PHE A 59 9.16 -38.43 2.02
N SER A 60 9.49 -39.20 0.98
CA SER A 60 8.89 -40.49 0.66
C SER A 60 9.17 -41.60 1.69
N ASP A 61 10.23 -41.49 2.50
CA ASP A 61 10.55 -42.49 3.51
C ASP A 61 9.88 -42.24 4.87
N ILE A 62 9.42 -41.02 5.12
CA ILE A 62 8.77 -40.63 6.39
C ILE A 62 7.29 -41.10 6.42
N TYR A 63 6.64 -41.20 5.26
CA TYR A 63 5.21 -41.54 5.15
C TYR A 63 4.95 -42.80 4.32
N LYS A 64 5.72 -43.88 4.55
CA LYS A 64 5.30 -45.22 4.12
C LYS A 64 4.10 -45.66 4.96
N PHE A 65 2.90 -45.21 4.55
CA PHE A 65 1.66 -45.85 4.96
C PHE A 65 1.73 -47.32 4.54
N PRO A 66 1.68 -48.29 5.46
CA PRO A 66 1.52 -49.68 5.06
C PRO A 66 0.11 -49.79 4.47
N SER A 67 0.04 -49.82 3.14
CA SER A 67 -1.17 -50.20 2.43
C SER A 67 -1.66 -51.51 3.03
N SER A 68 -2.80 -51.40 3.70
CA SER A 68 -3.45 -52.44 4.46
C SER A 68 -3.68 -53.67 3.59
N ARG A 69 -2.90 -54.72 3.88
CA ARG A 69 -3.19 -56.08 3.42
C ARG A 69 -4.49 -56.50 4.08
N ARG A 70 -5.60 -56.38 3.33
CA ARG A 70 -6.94 -56.85 3.68
C ARG A 70 -6.84 -58.34 4.05
N ARG A 71 -6.77 -58.65 5.34
CA ARG A 71 -6.72 -60.00 5.88
C ARG A 71 -8.08 -60.31 6.49
N THR A 72 -8.83 -61.15 5.79
CA THR A 72 -10.06 -61.77 6.26
C THR A 72 -9.71 -63.00 7.11
N ALA A 73 -9.97 -62.98 8.41
CA ALA A 73 -10.40 -64.13 9.22
C ALA A 73 -10.56 -63.75 10.72
N PRO A 74 -11.45 -64.42 11.47
CA PRO A 74 -11.87 -64.08 12.83
C PRO A 74 -11.06 -64.81 13.92
N GLU A 75 -11.44 -64.58 15.18
CA GLU A 75 -10.99 -65.13 16.48
C GLU A 75 -10.09 -64.17 17.28
N ASP A 76 -10.65 -63.49 18.28
CA ASP A 76 -10.99 -63.96 19.64
C ASP A 76 -9.74 -63.99 20.53
N ASP A 77 -9.39 -62.82 21.07
CA ASP A 77 -8.67 -62.74 22.34
C ASP A 77 -8.89 -61.35 22.99
N GLY A 78 -9.37 -61.36 24.24
CA GLY A 78 -9.92 -60.21 24.96
C GLY A 78 -8.91 -59.18 25.47
N THR A 79 -8.08 -58.62 24.59
CA THR A 79 -7.20 -57.50 24.94
C THR A 79 -7.73 -56.21 24.31
N ALA A 80 -8.13 -55.24 25.15
CA ALA A 80 -8.63 -53.95 24.69
C ALA A 80 -7.57 -53.28 23.78
N PRO A 81 -7.90 -52.93 22.52
CA PRO A 81 -6.95 -52.30 21.62
C PRO A 81 -6.56 -50.90 22.16
N PRO A 82 -5.31 -50.46 21.96
CA PRO A 82 -4.92 -49.09 22.29
C PRO A 82 -5.85 -48.12 21.53
N PRO A 83 -6.27 -47.01 22.15
CA PRO A 83 -7.22 -46.09 21.53
C PRO A 83 -6.63 -45.59 20.21
N LEU A 84 -7.30 -45.95 19.11
CA LEU A 84 -6.97 -45.44 17.79
C LEU A 84 -7.17 -43.91 17.79
N PRO A 85 -6.30 -43.15 17.09
CA PRO A 85 -6.46 -41.71 16.98
C PRO A 85 -7.83 -41.39 16.39
N VAL A 86 -8.66 -40.69 17.16
CA VAL A 86 -9.99 -40.25 16.72
C VAL A 86 -9.79 -39.01 15.86
N ILE A 87 -10.11 -39.12 14.57
CA ILE A 87 -10.21 -37.96 13.69
C ILE A 87 -11.59 -37.34 13.93
N ARG A 88 -11.64 -36.19 14.59
CA ARG A 88 -12.82 -35.32 14.63
C ARG A 88 -12.54 -34.11 13.74
N ASP A 89 -13.50 -33.80 12.88
CA ASP A 89 -13.49 -32.62 12.00
C ASP A 89 -12.24 -32.47 11.09
N GLY A 90 -11.67 -33.59 10.64
CA GLY A 90 -10.54 -33.59 9.70
C GLY A 90 -9.17 -33.30 10.33
N HIS A 91 -9.10 -33.12 11.65
CA HIS A 91 -7.85 -32.95 12.38
C HIS A 91 -7.48 -34.23 13.15
N LEU A 92 -6.23 -34.65 13.02
CA LEU A 92 -5.67 -35.79 13.74
C LEU A 92 -5.39 -35.35 15.19
N GLU A 93 -6.33 -35.59 16.10
CA GLU A 93 -6.10 -35.34 17.52
C GLU A 93 -5.15 -36.41 18.07
N HIS A 94 -3.87 -36.08 18.20
CA HIS A 94 -2.93 -36.91 18.95
C HIS A 94 -3.35 -36.91 20.42
N GLY A 95 -3.70 -38.09 20.94
CA GLY A 95 -4.22 -38.31 22.29
C GLY A 95 -3.22 -38.11 23.42
N PHE A 96 -2.43 -37.03 23.40
CA PHE A 96 -1.81 -36.53 24.61
C PHE A 96 -2.86 -35.74 25.39
N PRO A 97 -3.26 -36.21 26.59
CA PRO A 97 -4.24 -35.50 27.40
C PRO A 97 -3.68 -34.12 27.72
N ARG A 98 -4.40 -33.07 27.30
CA ARG A 98 -4.19 -31.62 27.48
C ARG A 98 -3.40 -31.23 28.74
N GLY A 99 -2.11 -31.45 28.70
CA GLY A 99 -1.17 -31.17 29.77
C GLY A 99 0.11 -30.60 29.16
N PRO A 100 0.87 -29.82 29.94
CA PRO A 100 2.18 -29.34 29.51
C PRO A 100 3.00 -30.55 29.07
N VAL A 101 3.49 -30.53 27.82
CA VAL A 101 4.33 -31.61 27.30
C VAL A 101 5.51 -31.78 28.27
N PRO A 102 5.70 -32.97 28.87
CA PRO A 102 6.79 -33.18 29.81
C PRO A 102 8.12 -33.03 29.05
N GLY A 103 8.76 -31.88 29.23
CA GLY A 103 10.00 -31.53 28.56
C GLY A 103 10.39 -30.09 28.92
N PRO A 104 11.68 -29.74 28.79
CA PRO A 104 12.09 -28.35 28.88
C PRO A 104 11.31 -27.52 27.85
N PRO A 105 10.90 -26.29 28.18
CA PRO A 105 10.23 -25.43 27.21
C PRO A 105 11.12 -25.29 25.97
N PRO A 106 10.54 -25.25 24.75
CA PRO A 106 11.33 -25.13 23.54
C PRO A 106 12.25 -23.89 23.64
N PRO A 107 13.47 -23.94 23.07
CA PRO A 107 14.39 -22.83 23.11
C PRO A 107 13.71 -21.53 22.64
N ARG A 108 14.02 -20.40 23.27
CA ARG A 108 13.41 -19.10 22.88
C ARG A 108 13.60 -18.77 21.40
N SER A 109 14.68 -19.25 20.79
CA SER A 109 14.95 -19.12 19.34
C SER A 109 13.92 -19.85 18.46
N TRP A 110 13.22 -20.86 18.97
CA TRP A 110 12.20 -21.63 18.25
C TRP A 110 10.79 -21.09 18.47
N SER A 111 10.61 -20.17 19.42
CA SER A 111 9.29 -19.64 19.75
C SER A 111 8.62 -18.88 18.60
N GLY A 112 9.37 -18.43 17.59
CA GLY A 112 8.81 -17.83 16.37
C GLY A 112 8.07 -18.84 15.46
N LEU A 113 8.42 -20.13 15.49
CA LEU A 113 7.82 -21.17 14.64
C LEU A 113 6.46 -21.66 15.15
N PHE A 114 6.21 -21.56 16.46
CA PHE A 114 4.99 -22.03 17.11
C PHE A 114 4.00 -20.90 17.48
N ARG A 115 4.32 -19.65 17.12
CA ARG A 115 3.54 -18.45 17.49
C ARG A 115 2.50 -18.02 16.46
N SER A 116 2.35 -18.72 15.34
CA SER A 116 1.51 -18.30 14.21
C SER A 116 -0.01 -18.40 14.42
N GLY A 117 -0.52 -18.41 15.65
CA GLY A 117 -1.96 -18.60 15.91
C GLY A 117 -2.56 -17.85 17.09
N ASP A 118 -1.76 -17.35 18.04
CA ASP A 118 -2.30 -16.61 19.19
C ASP A 118 -2.31 -15.10 18.90
N SER A 119 -3.42 -14.64 18.33
CA SER A 119 -3.74 -13.24 18.01
C SER A 119 -3.55 -12.27 19.19
N ALA A 120 -3.58 -12.77 20.43
CA ALA A 120 -3.36 -11.98 21.64
C ALA A 120 -1.94 -11.39 21.75
N HIS A 121 -0.92 -12.00 21.12
CA HIS A 121 0.47 -11.52 21.23
C HIS A 121 0.88 -10.58 20.08
N GLU A 122 0.10 -10.52 19.00
CA GLU A 122 0.32 -9.61 17.87
C GLU A 122 0.11 -8.15 18.28
N TYR A 123 -0.91 -7.87 19.11
CA TYR A 123 -1.16 -6.54 19.68
C TYR A 123 0.03 -6.01 20.50
N ASP A 124 0.74 -6.87 21.25
CA ASP A 124 1.86 -6.46 22.12
C ASP A 124 3.17 -6.22 21.33
N LEU A 125 3.30 -6.81 20.13
CA LEU A 125 4.42 -6.54 19.22
C LEU A 125 4.14 -5.34 18.29
N ALA A 126 2.89 -5.14 17.86
CA ALA A 126 2.47 -3.95 17.12
C ALA A 126 2.69 -2.67 17.94
N ALA A 127 2.50 -2.74 19.26
CA ALA A 127 2.82 -1.64 20.18
C ALA A 127 4.32 -1.28 20.23
N LYS A 128 5.23 -2.21 19.90
CA LYS A 128 6.69 -1.98 19.92
C LYS A 128 7.24 -1.36 18.65
N ASP A 129 6.57 -1.56 17.51
CA ASP A 129 6.96 -0.94 16.25
C ASP A 129 5.71 -0.67 15.39
N PRO A 130 5.05 0.49 15.58
CA PRO A 130 3.87 0.86 14.80
C PRO A 130 4.18 1.05 13.31
N SER A 131 5.45 1.11 12.90
CA SER A 131 5.82 1.22 11.49
C SER A 131 5.71 -0.12 10.75
N ARG A 132 5.94 -1.24 11.44
CA ARG A 132 5.91 -2.58 10.83
C ARG A 132 4.49 -3.04 10.51
N ASP A 133 3.52 -2.63 11.33
CA ASP A 133 2.10 -2.90 11.09
C ASP A 133 1.55 -2.10 9.89
N LYS A 134 2.11 -0.92 9.57
CA LYS A 134 1.64 -0.10 8.43
C LYS A 134 1.83 -0.76 7.06
N ASN A 135 2.66 -1.80 6.97
CA ASN A 135 2.86 -2.59 5.76
C ASN A 135 2.14 -3.95 5.82
N SER A 136 1.28 -4.20 6.79
CA SER A 136 0.43 -5.40 6.80
C SER A 136 -0.72 -5.23 5.79
N PRO A 137 -1.10 -6.29 5.05
CA PRO A 137 -2.29 -6.24 4.19
C PRO A 137 -3.55 -5.84 4.96
N ALA A 138 -3.68 -6.25 6.22
CA ALA A 138 -4.79 -5.88 7.10
C ALA A 138 -4.85 -4.37 7.35
N PHE A 139 -3.71 -3.74 7.68
CA PHE A 139 -3.63 -2.29 7.80
C PHE A 139 -3.99 -1.60 6.50
N ARG A 140 -3.42 -2.04 5.36
CA ARG A 140 -3.67 -1.42 4.06
C ARG A 140 -5.13 -1.53 3.64
N ARG A 141 -5.75 -2.70 3.84
CA ARG A 141 -7.19 -2.90 3.62
C ARG A 141 -7.98 -1.87 4.42
N ARG A 142 -7.80 -1.83 5.74
CA ARG A 142 -8.47 -0.87 6.63
C ARG A 142 -8.22 0.58 6.23
N ALA A 143 -6.98 0.94 5.92
CA ALA A 143 -6.61 2.28 5.51
C ALA A 143 -7.28 2.70 4.20
N LEU A 144 -7.37 1.80 3.23
CA LEU A 144 -7.97 2.08 1.93
C LEU A 144 -9.50 1.96 1.92
N THR A 145 -10.12 1.30 2.90
CA THR A 145 -11.57 1.06 2.92
C THR A 145 -12.41 2.31 2.65
N LEU A 146 -12.10 3.43 3.31
CA LEU A 146 -12.89 4.67 3.17
C LEU A 146 -12.80 5.23 1.75
N ILE A 147 -11.60 5.42 1.20
CA ILE A 147 -11.49 6.00 -0.14
C ILE A 147 -12.09 5.07 -1.19
N LEU A 148 -11.85 3.76 -1.09
CA LEU A 148 -12.34 2.77 -2.05
C LEU A 148 -13.87 2.65 -2.02
N SER A 149 -14.55 2.92 -0.90
CA SER A 149 -16.03 2.91 -0.84
C SER A 149 -16.67 4.05 -1.63
N TYR A 150 -15.91 5.08 -1.98
CA TYR A 150 -16.35 6.22 -2.79
C TYR A 150 -15.85 6.17 -4.24
N LEU A 151 -15.14 5.10 -4.63
CA LEU A 151 -14.74 4.88 -6.01
C LEU A 151 -15.79 4.10 -6.80
N PRO A 152 -15.81 4.21 -8.14
CA PRO A 152 -16.61 3.34 -8.98
C PRO A 152 -16.34 1.86 -8.64
N TRP A 153 -17.42 1.08 -8.63
CA TRP A 153 -17.33 -0.33 -8.32
C TRP A 153 -16.39 -1.05 -9.30
N SER A 154 -15.59 -1.98 -8.76
CA SER A 154 -14.67 -2.79 -9.55
C SER A 154 -14.65 -4.22 -9.00
N PHE A 155 -14.39 -5.21 -9.85
CA PHE A 155 -14.50 -6.63 -9.49
C PHE A 155 -13.49 -7.05 -8.41
N GLY A 156 -12.33 -6.38 -8.34
CA GLY A 156 -11.33 -6.57 -7.29
C GLY A 156 -11.72 -5.93 -5.95
N SER A 157 -12.69 -5.01 -5.93
CA SER A 157 -13.07 -4.22 -4.76
C SER A 157 -14.11 -4.90 -3.86
N SER A 158 -14.43 -6.18 -4.05
CA SER A 158 -15.40 -6.89 -3.19
C SER A 158 -15.00 -6.97 -1.71
N ASP A 159 -13.73 -6.69 -1.39
CA ASP A 159 -13.21 -6.61 -0.04
C ASP A 159 -13.62 -5.33 0.70
N VAL A 160 -14.11 -4.33 -0.05
CA VAL A 160 -14.76 -3.17 0.51
C VAL A 160 -16.22 -3.54 0.55
N PRO A 161 -16.80 -3.86 1.73
CA PRO A 161 -18.22 -4.13 1.82
C PRO A 161 -18.94 -2.90 1.27
N LEU A 162 -19.52 -3.04 0.08
CA LEU A 162 -20.39 -2.04 -0.53
C LEU A 162 -21.51 -1.80 0.47
N PHE A 163 -21.36 -0.74 1.28
CA PHE A 163 -22.37 -0.24 2.19
C PHE A 163 -23.07 -1.34 2.99
N GLU A 164 -22.34 -1.99 3.91
CA GLU A 164 -22.96 -2.68 5.04
C GLU A 164 -23.46 -1.61 6.05
N PHE A 165 -24.32 -0.69 5.61
CA PHE A 165 -25.16 0.18 6.47
C PHE A 165 -26.28 -0.64 7.13
N ALA A 166 -26.03 -1.93 7.39
CA ALA A 166 -26.81 -2.70 8.32
C ALA A 166 -26.14 -2.52 9.69
N PRO A 167 -26.64 -1.63 10.58
CA PRO A 167 -26.07 -1.37 11.91
C PRO A 167 -26.12 -2.57 12.87
N TYR A 168 -26.31 -3.79 12.35
CA TYR A 168 -26.47 -5.03 13.10
C TYR A 168 -25.49 -6.15 12.68
N ALA A 169 -24.61 -5.95 11.69
CA ALA A 169 -23.59 -6.94 11.30
C ALA A 169 -22.36 -6.91 12.22
N ALA A 170 -22.59 -6.78 13.53
CA ALA A 170 -21.54 -6.73 14.54
C ALA A 170 -21.09 -8.13 14.98
N HIS A 171 -20.73 -9.03 14.07
CA HIS A 171 -20.07 -10.30 14.44
C HIS A 171 -19.18 -10.83 13.30
N ASP A 172 -17.89 -10.54 13.42
CA ASP A 172 -16.78 -11.52 13.45
C ASP A 172 -16.77 -12.67 12.42
N THR A 173 -17.28 -12.44 11.20
CA THR A 173 -17.23 -13.42 10.09
C THR A 173 -16.17 -13.10 9.04
N SER A 174 -15.30 -12.11 9.30
CA SER A 174 -14.21 -11.71 8.40
C SER A 174 -13.18 -12.81 8.15
N ASP A 175 -13.12 -13.84 8.98
CA ASP A 175 -12.09 -14.88 8.89
C ASP A 175 -12.42 -16.06 7.95
N ARG A 176 -13.63 -16.12 7.36
CA ARG A 176 -14.03 -17.28 6.53
C ARG A 176 -14.76 -16.95 5.23
N ARG A 177 -14.75 -15.70 4.76
CA ARG A 177 -15.25 -15.41 3.41
C ARG A 177 -14.20 -15.90 2.40
N VAL A 178 -14.57 -16.93 1.65
CA VAL A 178 -13.79 -17.39 0.50
C VAL A 178 -13.61 -16.19 -0.44
N PRO A 179 -12.37 -15.82 -0.82
CA PRO A 179 -12.14 -14.73 -1.75
C PRO A 179 -12.93 -14.95 -3.04
N PRO A 180 -13.46 -13.89 -3.68
CA PRO A 180 -14.08 -14.04 -4.99
C PRO A 180 -13.08 -14.68 -5.97
N LEU A 181 -13.62 -15.44 -6.94
CA LEU A 181 -12.81 -16.09 -7.97
C LEU A 181 -11.84 -15.11 -8.65
N THR A 182 -12.28 -13.88 -8.90
CA THR A 182 -11.47 -12.83 -9.52
C THR A 182 -10.17 -12.55 -8.75
N GLN A 183 -10.23 -12.47 -7.42
CA GLN A 183 -9.03 -12.25 -6.59
C GLN A 183 -8.10 -13.46 -6.61
N ILE A 184 -8.64 -14.68 -6.60
CA ILE A 184 -7.85 -15.90 -6.72
C ILE A 184 -7.14 -15.92 -8.07
N CYS A 185 -7.86 -15.63 -9.16
CA CYS A 185 -7.30 -15.52 -10.50
C CYS A 185 -6.22 -14.45 -10.59
N MET A 186 -6.41 -13.27 -9.99
CA MET A 186 -5.37 -12.22 -9.94
C MET A 186 -4.14 -12.68 -9.18
N GLY A 187 -4.31 -13.37 -8.04
CA GLY A 187 -3.20 -13.91 -7.27
C GLY A 187 -2.36 -14.91 -8.08
N VAL A 188 -3.02 -15.83 -8.79
CA VAL A 188 -2.33 -16.79 -9.68
C VAL A 188 -1.64 -16.05 -10.83
N LEU A 189 -2.35 -15.13 -11.49
CA LEU A 189 -1.83 -14.37 -12.63
C LEU A 189 -0.58 -13.57 -12.24
N LEU A 190 -0.62 -12.83 -11.13
CA LEU A 190 0.52 -12.04 -10.66
C LEU A 190 1.71 -12.91 -10.23
N ALA A 191 1.45 -14.13 -9.74
CA ALA A 191 2.49 -15.08 -9.38
C ALA A 191 3.23 -15.66 -10.60
N GLU A 192 2.56 -15.81 -11.75
CA GLU A 192 3.17 -16.26 -13.01
C GLU A 192 4.10 -15.21 -13.64
N PHE A 193 3.92 -13.91 -13.32
CA PHE A 193 4.74 -12.82 -13.84
C PHE A 193 5.55 -12.09 -12.75
N PRO A 194 6.52 -12.76 -12.10
CA PRO A 194 7.28 -12.18 -10.99
C PRO A 194 8.28 -11.11 -11.42
N ASP A 195 8.79 -11.16 -12.65
CA ASP A 195 9.72 -10.18 -13.20
C ASP A 195 9.01 -8.99 -13.87
N VAL A 196 9.77 -7.91 -14.10
CA VAL A 196 9.23 -6.67 -14.66
C VAL A 196 8.96 -6.80 -16.16
N ALA A 197 9.79 -7.55 -16.89
CA ALA A 197 9.68 -7.69 -18.34
C ALA A 197 8.44 -8.51 -18.70
N GLY A 198 8.25 -9.70 -18.12
CA GLY A 198 7.05 -10.50 -18.31
C GLY A 198 5.78 -9.77 -17.88
N PHE A 199 5.82 -9.05 -16.75
CA PHE A 199 4.68 -8.23 -16.33
C PHE A 199 4.34 -7.15 -17.39
N ARG A 200 5.32 -6.40 -17.88
CA ARG A 200 5.09 -5.31 -18.82
C ARG A 200 4.75 -5.79 -20.23
N ASP A 201 5.53 -6.72 -20.76
CA ASP A 201 5.57 -7.05 -22.17
C ASP A 201 4.60 -8.20 -22.52
N GLU A 202 4.27 -9.06 -21.56
CA GLU A 202 3.36 -10.20 -21.78
C GLU A 202 2.00 -9.99 -21.12
N LEU A 203 1.99 -9.58 -19.84
CA LEU A 203 0.75 -9.47 -19.08
C LEU A 203 -0.07 -8.23 -19.45
N LEU A 204 0.51 -7.02 -19.35
CA LEU A 204 -0.24 -5.77 -19.55
C LEU A 204 -0.93 -5.63 -20.92
N PRO A 205 -0.35 -6.07 -22.06
CA PRO A 205 -1.00 -5.98 -23.36
C PRO A 205 -2.22 -6.91 -23.48
N GLY A 206 -2.23 -8.02 -22.74
CA GLY A 206 -3.33 -8.98 -22.72
C GLY A 206 -4.48 -8.60 -21.80
N ILE A 207 -4.33 -7.54 -21.00
CA ILE A 207 -5.29 -7.15 -19.97
C ILE A 207 -6.13 -5.95 -20.41
N PRO A 208 -7.48 -6.06 -20.37
CA PRO A 208 -8.37 -4.93 -20.60
C PRO A 208 -8.15 -3.77 -19.59
N PRO A 209 -8.34 -2.50 -20.00
CA PRO A 209 -8.10 -1.33 -19.14
C PRO A 209 -8.80 -1.41 -17.77
N TYR A 210 -10.07 -1.80 -17.73
CA TYR A 210 -10.83 -1.93 -16.48
C TYR A 210 -10.24 -2.96 -15.50
N PHE A 211 -9.55 -3.99 -16.02
CA PHE A 211 -8.92 -5.01 -15.19
C PHE A 211 -7.53 -4.58 -14.69
N LYS A 212 -6.84 -3.67 -15.40
CA LYS A 212 -5.65 -2.98 -14.87
C LYS A 212 -5.99 -2.24 -13.58
N ARG A 213 -7.17 -1.61 -13.52
CA ARG A 213 -7.66 -0.92 -12.32
C ARG A 213 -7.87 -1.90 -11.16
N ASP A 214 -8.43 -3.07 -11.45
CA ASP A 214 -8.59 -4.10 -10.43
C ASP A 214 -7.24 -4.63 -9.92
N ILE A 215 -6.25 -4.83 -10.80
CA ILE A 215 -4.89 -5.19 -10.40
C ILE A 215 -4.28 -4.10 -9.51
N LEU A 216 -4.43 -2.82 -9.89
CA LEU A 216 -3.93 -1.68 -9.11
C LEU A 216 -4.49 -1.69 -7.68
N ARG A 217 -5.81 -1.84 -7.54
CA ARG A 217 -6.49 -1.87 -6.24
C ARG A 217 -6.15 -3.13 -5.43
N PHE A 218 -6.13 -4.30 -6.07
CA PHE A 218 -5.79 -5.57 -5.41
C PHE A 218 -4.36 -5.55 -4.86
N THR A 219 -3.38 -5.18 -5.70
CA THR A 219 -1.97 -5.12 -5.30
C THR A 219 -1.72 -4.06 -4.24
N ALA A 220 -2.40 -2.90 -4.31
CA ALA A 220 -2.34 -1.89 -3.25
C ALA A 220 -2.68 -2.44 -1.85
N VAL A 221 -3.58 -3.42 -1.75
CA VAL A 221 -3.94 -4.07 -0.48
C VAL A 221 -3.02 -5.24 -0.16
N HIS A 222 -2.82 -6.18 -1.09
CA HIS A 222 -2.20 -7.48 -0.79
C HIS A 222 -0.68 -7.47 -0.92
N ASP A 223 -0.16 -6.97 -2.03
CA ASP A 223 1.27 -6.94 -2.34
C ASP A 223 1.60 -5.74 -3.24
N PRO A 224 1.91 -4.56 -2.64
CA PRO A 224 2.13 -3.33 -3.38
C PRO A 224 3.18 -3.46 -4.46
N LEU A 225 2.82 -3.09 -5.69
CA LEU A 225 3.75 -3.18 -6.83
C LEU A 225 4.96 -2.25 -6.62
N PRO A 226 6.19 -2.72 -6.90
CA PRO A 226 7.34 -1.82 -6.98
C PRO A 226 7.15 -0.83 -8.13
N ASN A 227 7.75 0.35 -8.03
CA ASN A 227 7.69 1.40 -9.07
C ASN A 227 7.93 0.87 -10.50
N ALA A 228 8.87 -0.08 -10.66
CA ALA A 228 9.19 -0.67 -11.96
C ALA A 228 8.03 -1.43 -12.62
N LYS A 229 7.07 -1.96 -11.84
CA LYS A 229 5.82 -2.57 -12.34
C LYS A 229 4.63 -1.61 -12.30
N LEU A 230 4.62 -0.71 -11.31
CA LEU A 230 3.54 0.26 -11.13
C LEU A 230 3.44 1.26 -12.30
N TYR A 231 4.55 1.82 -12.76
CA TYR A 231 4.53 2.82 -13.81
C TYR A 231 4.14 2.28 -15.19
N PRO A 232 4.58 1.09 -15.62
CA PRO A 232 4.05 0.46 -16.82
C PRO A 232 2.53 0.22 -16.78
N LEU A 233 1.96 -0.01 -15.59
CA LEU A 233 0.50 -0.15 -15.44
C LEU A 233 -0.23 1.16 -15.78
N PHE A 234 0.43 2.30 -15.61
CA PHE A 234 -0.07 3.65 -15.89
C PHE A 234 0.15 4.09 -17.35
N GLU A 235 0.93 3.36 -18.14
CA GLU A 235 1.22 3.75 -19.53
C GLU A 235 0.02 3.44 -20.46
N PRO A 236 -0.24 4.32 -21.44
CA PRO A 236 0.46 5.58 -21.73
C PRO A 236 -0.06 6.82 -20.96
N GLU A 237 -1.23 6.78 -20.33
CA GLU A 237 -1.94 7.98 -19.85
C GLU A 237 -1.36 8.59 -18.55
N GLY A 238 -0.53 7.86 -17.83
CA GLY A 238 -0.01 8.23 -16.51
C GLY A 238 -0.94 7.85 -15.34
N HIS A 239 -2.05 7.18 -15.61
CA HIS A 239 -2.99 6.65 -14.62
C HIS A 239 -3.77 5.45 -15.17
N VAL A 240 -4.51 4.76 -14.31
CA VAL A 240 -5.41 3.68 -14.74
C VAL A 240 -6.85 4.13 -14.54
N ASP A 241 -7.59 4.39 -15.62
CA ASP A 241 -9.03 4.71 -15.54
C ASP A 241 -9.32 5.90 -14.60
N GLY A 242 -8.52 6.97 -14.72
CA GLY A 242 -8.58 8.14 -13.83
C GLY A 242 -8.09 7.91 -12.40
N GLU A 243 -7.38 6.80 -12.10
CA GLU A 243 -6.87 6.45 -10.77
C GLU A 243 -5.35 6.29 -10.70
N VAL A 244 -4.75 6.84 -9.65
CA VAL A 244 -3.34 6.59 -9.27
C VAL A 244 -3.30 6.16 -7.80
N ILE A 245 -2.78 4.96 -7.54
CA ILE A 245 -2.62 4.42 -6.20
C ILE A 245 -1.14 4.08 -5.97
N VAL A 246 -0.48 4.80 -5.06
CA VAL A 246 0.94 4.61 -4.71
C VAL A 246 1.02 4.13 -3.28
N VAL A 247 1.59 2.93 -3.06
CA VAL A 247 1.62 2.30 -1.74
C VAL A 247 3.03 1.85 -1.35
N GLY A 248 3.45 2.25 -0.15
CA GLY A 248 4.65 1.75 0.51
C GLY A 248 5.81 2.75 0.59
N PRO A 249 6.75 2.52 1.52
CA PRO A 249 7.78 3.50 1.88
C PRO A 249 8.84 3.72 0.80
N GLN A 250 9.02 2.75 -0.09
CA GLN A 250 9.95 2.83 -1.23
C GLN A 250 9.26 3.29 -2.50
N ALA A 251 7.92 3.34 -2.51
CA ALA A 251 7.18 3.87 -3.63
C ALA A 251 7.36 5.40 -3.65
N THR A 252 7.52 5.96 -4.83
CA THR A 252 7.67 7.41 -5.01
C THR A 252 6.58 7.87 -5.95
N LEU A 253 5.95 9.01 -5.67
CA LEU A 253 5.00 9.63 -6.59
C LEU A 253 5.78 10.51 -7.59
N GLN A 254 5.87 10.08 -8.84
CA GLN A 254 6.53 10.83 -9.90
C GLN A 254 5.66 12.00 -10.36
N ARG A 255 6.25 13.19 -10.36
CA ARG A 255 5.59 14.44 -10.76
C ARG A 255 5.16 14.41 -12.24
N ASP A 256 5.94 13.78 -13.09
CA ASP A 256 5.75 13.82 -14.55
C ASP A 256 4.45 13.12 -14.97
N HIS A 257 4.07 12.03 -14.28
CA HIS A 257 2.81 11.33 -14.50
C HIS A 257 1.57 12.15 -14.09
N LEU A 258 1.71 13.12 -13.17
CA LEU A 258 0.62 14.03 -12.81
C LEU A 258 0.43 15.16 -13.82
N LEU A 259 1.49 15.50 -14.56
CA LEU A 259 1.50 16.60 -15.54
C LEU A 259 1.18 16.14 -16.96
N SER A 260 1.31 14.84 -17.26
CA SER A 260 1.13 14.27 -18.61
C SER A 260 -0.30 14.38 -19.18
N LEU A 261 -1.19 15.12 -18.53
CA LEU A 261 -2.55 15.44 -19.01
C LEU A 261 -2.58 16.42 -20.18
N SER A 262 -1.43 16.93 -20.63
CA SER A 262 -1.38 17.59 -21.94
C SER A 262 -1.18 16.50 -22.98
N PRO A 263 -2.15 16.24 -23.87
CA PRO A 263 -1.90 15.45 -25.06
C PRO A 263 -0.91 16.28 -25.89
N GLU A 264 0.38 16.13 -25.58
CA GLU A 264 1.41 16.44 -26.54
C GLU A 264 1.12 15.48 -27.67
N THR A 265 0.40 16.02 -28.64
CA THR A 265 0.17 15.48 -29.96
C THR A 265 1.54 14.97 -30.38
N SER A 266 1.81 13.69 -30.11
CA SER A 266 2.92 12.97 -30.68
C SER A 266 2.49 12.77 -32.11
N ALA A 267 2.41 13.88 -32.86
CA ALA A 267 2.53 13.88 -34.29
C ALA A 267 3.73 12.96 -34.50
N PRO A 268 3.50 11.78 -35.10
CA PRO A 268 4.56 10.81 -35.25
C PRO A 268 5.67 11.63 -35.87
N ARG A 269 6.80 11.71 -35.16
CA ARG A 269 8.05 12.06 -35.82
C ARG A 269 8.24 10.90 -36.77
N THR A 270 7.53 10.93 -37.90
CA THR A 270 7.95 10.37 -39.16
C THR A 270 9.38 10.84 -39.22
N LYS A 271 10.29 9.94 -38.83
CA LYS A 271 11.68 10.02 -39.21
C LYS A 271 11.58 10.10 -40.72
N GLY A 272 11.55 11.33 -41.22
CA GLY A 272 11.84 11.64 -42.59
C GLY A 272 13.20 11.06 -42.85
N GLU A 273 13.20 9.80 -43.27
CA GLU A 273 13.85 9.37 -44.47
C GLU A 273 13.94 10.54 -45.46
N LYS A 274 15.04 11.30 -45.35
CA LYS A 274 15.64 12.31 -46.26
C LYS A 274 16.71 13.03 -45.43
N ASP A 275 17.99 13.06 -45.73
CA ASP A 275 18.68 12.83 -46.99
C ASP A 275 20.09 12.33 -46.72
N LYS A 276 20.43 11.22 -47.39
CA LYS A 276 21.76 11.07 -47.97
C LYS A 276 21.95 12.25 -48.94
N VAL A 277 23.10 12.90 -48.87
CA VAL A 277 23.80 13.66 -49.93
C VAL A 277 24.36 14.96 -49.33
N ASN A 278 25.63 14.88 -48.95
CA ASN A 278 26.63 15.87 -49.36
C ASN A 278 28.00 15.19 -49.27
N GLN A 279 28.21 14.34 -50.26
CA GLN A 279 29.54 14.03 -50.77
C GLN A 279 29.68 14.85 -52.06
N GLU A 280 30.73 15.68 -52.08
CA GLU A 280 31.40 16.25 -53.24
C GLU A 280 30.72 17.39 -54.02
N GLU A 281 31.23 18.60 -53.76
CA GLU A 281 31.46 19.60 -54.80
C GLU A 281 32.27 18.95 -55.95
N GLY A 282 31.71 18.90 -57.17
CA GLY A 282 32.43 18.20 -58.25
C GLY A 282 31.80 18.11 -59.63
N SER A 283 31.25 19.20 -60.16
CA SER A 283 31.24 19.52 -61.62
C SER A 283 30.38 18.70 -62.62
N SER A 284 29.58 19.48 -63.36
CA SER A 284 29.27 19.38 -64.79
C SER A 284 27.91 18.82 -65.23
N SER A 285 27.10 19.78 -65.72
CA SER A 285 26.40 19.82 -67.01
C SER A 285 25.48 18.68 -67.45
N THR A 286 24.20 19.02 -67.68
CA THR A 286 23.38 18.85 -68.93
C THR A 286 21.88 18.89 -68.56
N SER A 287 21.19 20.02 -68.79
CA SER A 287 20.34 20.35 -69.96
C SER A 287 18.99 19.62 -70.04
N SER A 288 17.91 20.43 -69.99
CA SER A 288 16.61 20.31 -70.68
C SER A 288 15.79 19.02 -70.54
N ASP A 289 14.54 19.11 -70.05
CA ASP A 289 13.38 19.04 -70.95
C ASP A 289 12.07 19.45 -70.24
N ALA A 290 11.13 19.95 -71.03
CA ALA A 290 9.89 20.62 -70.65
C ALA A 290 8.67 19.69 -70.58
N GLY A 291 7.64 20.13 -69.85
CA GLY A 291 6.25 19.68 -70.00
C GLY A 291 5.78 18.64 -68.99
N ASP A 292 4.90 19.03 -68.07
CA ASP A 292 3.47 18.78 -68.26
C ASP A 292 2.69 19.53 -67.16
N GLU A 293 1.86 20.48 -67.59
CA GLU A 293 0.87 21.15 -66.76
C GLU A 293 -0.33 20.20 -66.62
N ALA A 294 -0.32 19.34 -65.61
CA ALA A 294 -1.51 18.61 -65.19
C ALA A 294 -2.18 19.38 -64.06
N GLU A 295 -3.24 20.10 -64.42
CA GLU A 295 -4.25 20.66 -63.53
C GLU A 295 -4.79 19.57 -62.59
N GLU A 296 -4.16 19.40 -61.43
CA GLU A 296 -4.74 18.59 -60.36
C GLU A 296 -5.78 19.45 -59.64
N GLN A 297 -7.02 19.22 -60.08
CA GLN A 297 -8.26 19.74 -59.54
C GLN A 297 -8.23 19.72 -58.01
N GLN A 298 -8.14 20.92 -57.42
CA GLN A 298 -8.58 21.17 -56.06
C GLN A 298 -10.09 20.88 -56.01
N THR A 299 -10.46 19.67 -55.60
CA THR A 299 -11.80 19.42 -55.08
C THR A 299 -11.91 20.12 -53.73
N PRO A 300 -12.87 21.04 -53.53
CA PRO A 300 -13.12 21.62 -52.23
C PRO A 300 -13.74 20.53 -51.34
N ASP A 301 -12.92 19.91 -50.49
CA ASP A 301 -13.36 19.03 -49.40
C ASP A 301 -14.06 19.87 -48.30
N GLU A 302 -15.15 20.56 -48.66
CA GLU A 302 -15.95 21.39 -47.76
C GLU A 302 -16.95 20.60 -46.90
N ASP A 303 -17.03 19.26 -47.09
CA ASP A 303 -17.99 18.38 -46.39
C ASP A 303 -17.35 17.47 -45.31
N LEU A 304 -16.10 17.72 -44.90
CA LEU A 304 -15.42 16.93 -43.86
C LEU A 304 -15.67 17.44 -42.42
N TRP A 305 -16.79 18.12 -42.19
CA TRP A 305 -17.23 18.55 -40.83
C TRP A 305 -18.12 17.51 -40.14
N ASP A 306 -18.61 16.52 -40.87
CA ASP A 306 -19.52 15.45 -40.39
C ASP A 306 -18.86 14.06 -40.31
N VAL A 307 -17.54 13.96 -40.53
CA VAL A 307 -16.83 12.77 -40.04
C VAL A 307 -16.81 12.94 -38.53
N GLU A 308 -17.83 12.39 -37.85
CA GLU A 308 -17.77 12.00 -36.46
C GLU A 308 -16.41 11.34 -36.31
N THR A 309 -15.44 12.11 -35.84
CA THR A 309 -14.03 11.71 -35.80
C THR A 309 -14.02 10.64 -34.75
N SER A 310 -14.25 9.41 -35.23
CA SER A 310 -14.80 8.26 -34.53
C SER A 310 -14.30 8.30 -33.11
N SER A 311 -15.11 8.91 -32.25
CA SER A 311 -14.81 9.35 -30.88
C SER A 311 -13.37 9.03 -30.52
N GLN A 312 -12.42 9.85 -30.97
CA GLN A 312 -11.02 9.70 -30.58
C GLN A 312 -11.03 9.77 -29.06
N GLU A 313 -10.97 8.59 -28.44
CA GLU A 313 -11.35 8.35 -27.06
C GLU A 313 -10.39 9.17 -26.22
N MET A 314 -10.82 10.38 -25.84
CA MET A 314 -9.97 11.24 -25.03
C MET A 314 -9.74 10.50 -23.74
N PRO A 315 -8.47 10.33 -23.33
CA PRO A 315 -8.16 9.58 -22.12
C PRO A 315 -8.91 10.22 -20.95
N GLU A 316 -9.55 9.37 -20.14
CA GLU A 316 -10.28 9.85 -18.96
C GLU A 316 -9.33 10.62 -18.05
N PRO A 317 -9.69 11.82 -17.57
CA PRO A 317 -8.75 12.63 -16.84
C PRO A 317 -8.56 12.12 -15.40
N LEU A 318 -7.39 12.39 -14.78
CA LEU A 318 -7.06 11.92 -13.43
C LEU A 318 -8.00 12.54 -12.37
N HIS A 319 -8.85 11.72 -11.77
CA HIS A 319 -9.83 12.13 -10.76
C HIS A 319 -9.51 11.65 -9.34
N THR A 320 -8.76 10.55 -9.22
CA THR A 320 -8.47 9.89 -7.94
C THR A 320 -6.97 9.75 -7.74
N LEU A 321 -6.47 10.29 -6.62
CA LEU A 321 -5.09 10.09 -6.19
C LEU A 321 -5.06 9.52 -4.77
N VAL A 322 -4.43 8.36 -4.62
CA VAL A 322 -4.24 7.68 -3.33
C VAL A 322 -2.75 7.48 -3.09
N VAL A 323 -2.25 7.98 -1.97
CA VAL A 323 -0.88 7.77 -1.52
C VAL A 323 -0.92 7.20 -0.10
N LEU A 324 -0.39 5.99 0.07
CA LEU A 324 -0.37 5.27 1.34
C LEU A 324 1.05 4.93 1.77
N ASN A 325 1.45 5.39 2.95
CA ASN A 325 2.77 5.11 3.54
C ASN A 325 3.95 5.42 2.60
N SER A 326 3.82 6.44 1.75
CA SER A 326 4.82 6.89 0.79
C SER A 326 5.09 8.39 0.99
N PRO A 327 6.35 8.86 0.87
CA PRO A 327 6.66 10.28 1.02
C PRO A 327 6.07 11.10 -0.14
N VAL A 328 5.41 12.21 0.20
CA VAL A 328 4.91 13.19 -0.78
C VAL A 328 5.71 14.49 -0.64
N PRO A 329 6.68 14.75 -1.54
CA PRO A 329 7.39 16.02 -1.55
C PRO A 329 6.40 17.18 -1.70
N ALA A 330 6.65 18.30 -1.00
CA ALA A 330 5.82 19.48 -1.13
C ALA A 330 5.73 19.99 -2.58
N THR A 331 6.80 19.81 -3.37
CA THR A 331 6.83 20.14 -4.79
C THR A 331 5.85 19.30 -5.62
N THR A 332 5.67 18.02 -5.29
CA THR A 332 4.72 17.13 -5.96
C THR A 332 3.27 17.52 -5.62
N LEU A 333 3.01 17.97 -4.40
CA LEU A 333 1.69 18.44 -3.99
C LEU A 333 1.21 19.64 -4.83
N PHE A 334 2.12 20.54 -5.24
CA PHE A 334 1.77 21.65 -6.16
C PHE A 334 1.59 21.22 -7.62
N ALA A 335 1.86 19.97 -7.96
CA ALA A 335 1.62 19.40 -9.29
C ALA A 335 0.31 18.59 -9.37
N PHE A 336 -0.47 18.57 -8.29
CA PHE A 336 -1.75 17.87 -8.29
C PHE A 336 -2.72 18.52 -9.29
N PRO A 337 -3.41 17.74 -10.14
CA PRO A 337 -4.40 18.28 -11.05
C PRO A 337 -5.55 18.97 -10.30
N LEU A 338 -5.98 20.12 -10.79
CA LEU A 338 -7.11 20.89 -10.20
C LEU A 338 -8.45 20.12 -10.27
N ILE A 339 -8.51 19.13 -11.15
CA ILE A 339 -9.67 18.25 -11.46
C ILE A 339 -9.80 17.05 -10.52
N LEU A 340 -8.90 16.89 -9.56
CA LEU A 340 -9.00 15.83 -8.56
C LEU A 340 -10.28 16.03 -7.74
N THR A 341 -11.10 14.99 -7.72
CA THR A 341 -12.32 14.91 -6.90
C THR A 341 -12.12 14.03 -5.68
N ARG A 342 -11.15 13.11 -5.71
CA ARG A 342 -10.88 12.15 -4.64
C ARG A 342 -9.39 12.13 -4.33
N LEU A 343 -9.05 12.42 -3.07
CA LEU A 343 -7.67 12.45 -2.62
C LEU A 343 -7.55 11.71 -1.29
N ALA A 344 -6.64 10.74 -1.23
CA ALA A 344 -6.27 10.06 0.00
C ALA A 344 -4.77 10.18 0.23
N LEU A 345 -4.38 10.81 1.34
CA LEU A 345 -3.00 10.99 1.78
C LEU A 345 -2.85 10.27 3.12
N LEU A 346 -2.56 8.97 3.08
CA LEU A 346 -2.72 8.06 4.20
C LEU A 346 -1.37 7.68 4.81
N ALA A 347 -1.28 7.75 6.13
CA ALA A 347 -0.10 7.29 6.88
C ALA A 347 1.25 7.82 6.34
N LEU A 348 1.30 9.08 5.92
CA LEU A 348 2.50 9.66 5.31
C LEU A 348 3.66 9.67 6.32
N PRO A 349 4.88 9.29 5.91
CA PRO A 349 6.03 9.23 6.81
C PRO A 349 6.52 10.62 7.25
N THR A 350 6.19 11.66 6.49
CA THR A 350 6.62 13.04 6.74
C THR A 350 5.44 14.00 6.69
N PRO A 351 5.40 15.04 7.56
CA PRO A 351 4.38 16.07 7.51
C PRO A 351 4.30 16.73 6.13
N THR A 352 3.08 16.84 5.61
CA THR A 352 2.80 17.38 4.27
C THR A 352 1.95 18.64 4.42
N PRO A 353 2.17 19.72 3.62
CA PRO A 353 1.48 21.00 3.78
C PRO A 353 0.02 20.96 3.30
N VAL A 354 -0.82 20.12 3.92
CA VAL A 354 -2.22 19.89 3.54
C VAL A 354 -3.10 21.14 3.65
N HIS A 355 -2.72 22.13 4.46
CA HIS A 355 -3.38 23.44 4.53
C HIS A 355 -3.38 24.22 3.21
N ARG A 356 -2.56 23.82 2.23
CA ARG A 356 -2.53 24.42 0.89
C ARG A 356 -3.47 23.74 -0.10
N LEU A 357 -3.94 22.53 0.20
CA LEU A 357 -4.81 21.76 -0.69
C LEU A 357 -6.10 22.48 -1.09
N PRO A 358 -6.77 23.31 -0.26
CA PRO A 358 -7.96 24.04 -0.70
C PRO A 358 -7.73 24.97 -1.90
N ARG A 359 -6.49 25.42 -2.12
CA ARG A 359 -6.13 26.26 -3.27
C ARG A 359 -5.68 25.45 -4.49
N ILE A 360 -5.30 24.19 -4.29
CA ILE A 360 -4.70 23.33 -5.31
C ILE A 360 -5.74 22.36 -5.85
N CYS A 361 -6.55 21.75 -5.00
CA CYS A 361 -7.61 20.83 -5.40
C CYS A 361 -8.94 21.38 -4.88
N PRO A 362 -9.51 22.43 -5.50
CA PRO A 362 -10.76 23.05 -5.04
C PRO A 362 -11.98 22.16 -5.27
N LEU A 363 -11.88 21.16 -6.17
CA LEU A 363 -12.98 20.27 -6.58
C LEU A 363 -13.07 18.98 -5.77
N LEU A 364 -12.33 18.85 -4.66
CA LEU A 364 -12.37 17.66 -3.82
C LEU A 364 -13.77 17.44 -3.22
N GLU A 365 -14.27 16.22 -3.44
CA GLU A 365 -15.49 15.67 -2.84
C GLU A 365 -15.13 14.75 -1.68
N VAL A 366 -14.10 13.93 -1.85
CA VAL A 366 -13.63 12.98 -0.83
C VAL A 366 -12.17 13.27 -0.51
N LEU A 367 -11.90 13.56 0.77
CA LEU A 367 -10.55 13.77 1.28
C LEU A 367 -10.28 12.83 2.45
N ASP A 368 -9.38 11.86 2.29
CA ASP A 368 -8.95 10.98 3.38
C ASP A 368 -7.53 11.36 3.85
N LEU A 369 -7.41 11.88 5.06
CA LEU A 369 -6.14 12.20 5.73
C LEU A 369 -5.87 11.25 6.91
N SER A 370 -6.47 10.07 6.92
CA SER A 370 -6.33 9.10 8.00
C SER A 370 -4.87 8.65 8.25
N TYR A 371 -4.59 8.29 9.49
CA TYR A 371 -3.37 7.72 10.04
C TYR A 371 -2.14 8.65 9.98
N ASN A 372 -2.39 9.97 9.98
CA ASN A 372 -1.37 11.00 10.02
C ASN A 372 -1.35 11.70 11.40
N PRO A 373 -0.59 11.17 12.38
CA PRO A 373 -0.58 11.74 13.74
C PRO A 373 -0.08 13.18 13.79
N TRP A 374 0.78 13.56 12.84
CA TRP A 374 1.33 14.91 12.70
C TRP A 374 0.29 15.99 12.39
N LEU A 375 -0.96 15.63 12.05
CA LEU A 375 -2.03 16.62 11.82
C LEU A 375 -2.46 17.35 13.09
N ASN A 376 -2.35 16.69 14.24
CA ASN A 376 -2.67 17.26 15.54
C ASN A 376 -1.43 17.92 16.21
N GLU A 377 -0.23 17.61 15.72
CA GLU A 377 1.00 18.19 16.24
C GLU A 377 1.14 19.66 15.81
N PRO A 378 1.59 20.55 16.72
CA PRO A 378 1.88 21.92 16.35
C PRO A 378 3.10 21.98 15.43
N PRO A 379 3.16 22.95 14.51
CA PRO A 379 4.28 23.08 13.57
C PRO A 379 5.59 23.25 14.34
N GLY A 380 6.50 22.27 14.22
CA GLY A 380 7.80 22.28 14.89
C GLY A 380 7.87 21.50 16.21
N GLY A 381 6.81 20.77 16.59
CA GLY A 381 6.80 19.83 17.72
C GLY A 381 6.87 20.48 19.11
N GLN A 382 6.94 21.81 19.19
CA GLN A 382 6.87 22.54 20.46
C GLN A 382 5.41 22.83 20.79
N VAL A 383 4.88 22.10 21.78
CA VAL A 383 3.55 22.36 22.34
C VAL A 383 3.60 23.66 23.12
N THR A 384 3.16 24.74 22.48
CA THR A 384 2.82 25.99 23.17
C THR A 384 1.31 26.01 23.36
N GLU A 385 0.82 26.55 24.48
CA GLU A 385 -0.62 26.59 24.80
C GLU A 385 -1.48 27.25 23.70
N ASN A 386 -0.86 28.05 22.82
CA ASN A 386 -1.52 28.76 21.72
C ASN A 386 -1.14 28.24 20.32
N SER A 387 -0.46 27.09 20.21
CA SER A 387 -0.09 26.58 18.89
C SER A 387 -1.28 25.94 18.17
N GLU A 388 -1.71 26.56 17.07
CA GLU A 388 -2.76 26.02 16.21
C GLU A 388 -2.30 24.73 15.52
N SER A 389 -3.17 23.72 15.50
CA SER A 389 -2.91 22.48 14.77
C SER A 389 -2.94 22.72 13.26
N ILE A 390 -2.34 21.81 12.47
CA ILE A 390 -2.33 21.94 11.00
C ILE A 390 -3.75 21.97 10.44
N LEU A 391 -4.67 21.20 11.03
CA LEU A 391 -6.09 21.16 10.67
C LEU A 391 -6.81 22.48 10.96
N GLN A 392 -6.42 23.18 12.03
CA GLN A 392 -6.97 24.51 12.34
C GLN A 392 -6.53 25.54 11.29
N ARG A 393 -5.39 25.37 10.64
CA ARG A 393 -4.91 26.31 9.60
C ARG A 393 -5.60 26.14 8.24
N ILE A 394 -6.39 25.07 8.06
CA ILE A 394 -7.05 24.79 6.78
C ILE A 394 -8.26 25.71 6.59
N GLU A 395 -8.33 26.34 5.42
CA GLU A 395 -9.45 27.19 4.98
C GLU A 395 -10.62 26.30 4.49
N TRP A 396 -11.27 25.55 5.39
CA TRP A 396 -12.32 24.55 5.07
C TRP A 396 -13.48 25.09 4.22
N GLN A 397 -13.75 26.39 4.28
CA GLN A 397 -14.78 27.08 3.51
C GLN A 397 -14.50 27.10 1.99
N LYS A 398 -13.25 26.89 1.57
CA LYS A 398 -12.86 26.88 0.15
C LYS A 398 -13.23 25.59 -0.58
N TRP A 399 -13.53 24.52 0.15
CA TRP A 399 -13.94 23.25 -0.44
C TRP A 399 -15.46 23.13 -0.52
N ALA A 400 -16.08 23.87 -1.43
CA ALA A 400 -17.54 23.88 -1.56
C ALA A 400 -18.14 22.49 -1.85
N ARG A 401 -17.38 21.59 -2.50
CA ARG A 401 -17.83 20.25 -2.91
C ARG A 401 -17.46 19.12 -1.96
N LEU A 402 -16.68 19.40 -0.91
CA LEU A 402 -16.23 18.35 0.01
C LEU A 402 -17.44 17.78 0.75
N THR A 403 -17.69 16.49 0.57
CA THR A 403 -18.79 15.73 1.20
C THR A 403 -18.27 14.79 2.28
N VAL A 404 -17.04 14.27 2.13
CA VAL A 404 -16.47 13.27 3.05
C VAL A 404 -15.05 13.64 3.45
N LEU A 405 -14.78 13.60 4.75
CA LEU A 405 -13.47 13.87 5.34
C LEU A 405 -13.04 12.72 6.27
N GLY A 406 -12.02 11.96 5.87
CA GLY A 406 -11.41 10.91 6.68
C GLY A 406 -10.30 11.43 7.60
N LEU A 407 -10.41 11.16 8.90
CA LEU A 407 -9.47 11.56 9.96
C LEU A 407 -9.18 10.42 10.95
N ARG A 408 -9.21 9.17 10.49
CA ARG A 408 -9.02 7.99 11.36
C ARG A 408 -7.61 7.94 11.92
N GLY A 409 -7.42 7.67 13.21
CA GLY A 409 -6.09 7.56 13.83
C GLY A 409 -5.25 8.85 13.80
N CYS A 410 -5.91 10.02 13.76
CA CYS A 410 -5.25 11.34 13.79
C CYS A 410 -5.47 12.11 15.11
N ASP A 411 -6.16 11.51 16.10
CA ASP A 411 -6.48 12.09 17.41
C ASP A 411 -7.09 13.51 17.36
N VAL A 412 -8.04 13.71 16.44
CA VAL A 412 -8.62 15.03 16.17
C VAL A 412 -9.76 15.34 17.15
N GLY A 413 -9.75 16.56 17.70
CA GLY A 413 -10.82 17.06 18.57
C GLY A 413 -12.15 17.35 17.84
N PRO A 414 -13.27 17.41 18.58
CA PRO A 414 -14.59 17.73 18.01
C PRO A 414 -14.69 19.16 17.48
N ASP A 415 -13.76 20.04 17.87
CA ASP A 415 -13.65 21.42 17.36
C ASP A 415 -13.43 21.46 15.84
N ILE A 416 -12.69 20.49 15.29
CA ILE A 416 -12.47 20.40 13.84
C ILE A 416 -13.77 20.07 13.11
N VAL A 417 -14.62 19.20 13.65
CA VAL A 417 -15.92 18.86 13.02
C VAL A 417 -16.80 20.12 12.92
N ALA A 418 -16.92 20.87 14.02
CA ALA A 418 -17.66 22.14 14.04
C ALA A 418 -17.05 23.17 13.07
N LYS A 419 -15.72 23.20 12.93
CA LYS A 419 -15.02 24.11 12.02
C LYS A 419 -15.21 23.75 10.55
N VAL A 420 -15.16 22.47 10.19
CA VAL A 420 -15.36 21.96 8.82
C VAL A 420 -16.77 22.32 8.32
N ASN A 421 -17.77 22.15 9.19
CA ASN A 421 -19.18 22.38 8.87
C ASN A 421 -19.65 23.83 9.08
N LYS A 422 -18.76 24.73 9.52
CA LYS A 422 -19.13 26.13 9.77
C LYS A 422 -19.55 26.85 8.48
N GLY A 423 -20.84 27.15 8.38
CA GLY A 423 -21.43 27.94 7.28
C GLY A 423 -21.74 27.13 6.02
N ARG A 424 -21.73 25.79 6.10
CA ARG A 424 -22.16 24.92 5.01
C ARG A 424 -23.65 24.63 5.10
N TRP A 425 -24.26 24.40 3.94
CA TRP A 425 -25.66 23.96 3.83
C TRP A 425 -25.78 22.44 3.93
N GLU A 426 -24.81 21.74 3.34
CA GLU A 426 -24.66 20.29 3.43
C GLU A 426 -23.50 19.99 4.38
N GLU A 427 -23.77 19.17 5.39
CA GLU A 427 -22.75 18.75 6.35
C GLU A 427 -21.77 17.77 5.68
N VAL A 428 -20.48 18.00 5.91
CA VAL A 428 -19.41 17.06 5.56
C VAL A 428 -19.43 15.91 6.56
N GLU A 429 -19.49 14.70 6.04
CA GLU A 429 -19.33 13.48 6.83
C GLU A 429 -17.87 13.37 7.28
N VAL A 430 -17.62 13.60 8.57
CA VAL A 430 -16.29 13.45 9.15
C VAL A 430 -16.13 12.04 9.72
N VAL A 431 -15.44 11.18 8.98
CA VAL A 431 -15.14 9.81 9.37
C VAL A 431 -13.88 9.82 10.24
N MET A 432 -14.07 9.92 11.55
CA MET A 432 -13.01 9.68 12.53
C MET A 432 -12.77 8.17 12.67
N GLU A 433 -11.71 7.77 13.40
CA GLU A 433 -11.39 6.35 13.63
C GLU A 433 -12.67 5.61 13.94
N GLU A 434 -12.83 4.39 13.40
CA GLU A 434 -13.95 3.51 13.75
C GLU A 434 -14.14 3.66 15.24
N HIS A 435 -15.11 4.48 15.57
CA HIS A 435 -15.77 4.35 16.80
C HIS A 435 -16.24 2.88 16.61
N ARG A 436 -15.67 1.87 17.31
CA ARG A 436 -15.77 1.78 18.77
C ARG A 436 -16.87 2.74 19.09
N THR A 437 -18.06 2.39 18.58
CA THR A 437 -19.18 3.30 18.51
C THR A 437 -19.11 4.05 19.83
N PHE A 438 -19.55 5.28 19.88
CA PHE A 438 -20.37 5.48 21.05
C PHE A 438 -21.42 4.32 21.01
N ARG A 439 -21.13 3.06 21.45
CA ARG A 439 -21.31 2.69 22.84
C ARG A 439 -21.44 4.02 23.56
N THR A 440 -22.65 4.59 23.41
CA THR A 440 -23.56 4.49 24.51
C THR A 440 -22.98 3.43 25.42
N THR A 441 -22.13 3.88 26.33
CA THR A 441 -21.52 3.00 27.31
C THR A 441 -22.67 2.14 27.82
N MET A 442 -22.46 0.92 28.28
CA MET A 442 -23.64 0.18 28.75
C MET A 442 -24.44 1.03 29.77
N SER A 443 -23.79 1.99 30.46
CA SER A 443 -24.44 3.11 31.16
C SER A 443 -25.29 4.10 30.35
N ASP A 444 -24.95 4.53 29.13
CA ASP A 444 -25.82 5.40 28.32
C ASP A 444 -26.99 4.61 27.70
N VAL A 445 -26.78 3.35 27.29
CA VAL A 445 -27.89 2.46 26.89
C VAL A 445 -28.78 2.18 28.11
N GLU A 446 -28.19 1.93 29.28
CA GLU A 446 -28.92 1.81 30.55
C GLU A 446 -29.62 3.10 30.94
N ALA A 447 -29.02 4.28 30.70
CA ALA A 447 -29.64 5.57 30.99
C ALA A 447 -30.84 5.82 30.08
N MET A 448 -30.71 5.48 28.79
CA MET A 448 -31.79 5.54 27.81
C MET A 448 -32.88 4.50 28.12
N MET A 449 -32.52 3.30 28.60
CA MET A 449 -33.48 2.28 29.04
C MET A 449 -34.13 2.63 30.38
N ARG A 450 -33.43 3.31 31.29
CA ARG A 450 -33.99 3.83 32.55
C ARG A 450 -34.97 4.98 32.28
N SER A 451 -34.68 5.87 31.34
CA SER A 451 -35.60 6.96 30.99
C SER A 451 -36.87 6.49 30.27
N LEU A 452 -36.85 5.28 29.68
CA LEU A 452 -38.02 4.66 29.06
C LEU A 452 -38.90 3.85 30.04
N ARG A 453 -38.47 3.66 31.30
CA ARG A 453 -39.37 3.10 32.32
C ARG A 453 -40.36 4.18 32.75
N LEU A 454 -41.56 4.11 32.19
CA LEU A 454 -42.74 4.82 32.69
C LEU A 454 -42.83 4.60 34.20
N SER A 455 -42.81 5.70 34.95
CA SER A 455 -43.16 5.70 36.37
C SER A 455 -44.65 5.36 36.49
N ASP A 456 -44.94 4.24 37.15
CA ASP A 456 -46.30 3.81 37.52
C ASP A 456 -47.02 4.84 38.42
#